data_AF-A0A2E5JKK9-F1
#
_entry.id   AF-A0A2E5JKK9-F1
#
_cell.length_a   1.000
_cell.length_b   1.000
_cell.length_c   1.000
_cell.angle_alpha   90.00
_cell.angle_beta   90.00
_cell.angle_gamma   90.00
#
_symmetry.space_group_name_H-M   'P 1'
#
loop_
_entity.id
_entity.type
_entity.pdbx_description
1 polymer ?
#
loop_
_entity_poly.entity_id
_entity_poly.type
_entity_poly.pdbx_seq_one_letter_code
_entity_poly.pdbx_strand_id
1 'polypeptide(L)'
;MKTFKGHILLQRIFDVGGEIDLPRAAELLAGTGLAEQFKLRRSSRNIIIDQAPLSVSLGEWEHEHAGKVFSIQTLGKLWSFGAFSLTFKIAITQETSLSEMKRFAHYLENEDEITALALEQAERVSVDLAPAIKQPGIWNQFEDYIIFMRDPEDAPTPEELLSSESFFQLLLTETDVQLSNQMKDSIRANFFQYSKDDYVVIDWNAAFICASPADAQDMADVAEFALCQVLEMRYYDEMLDRKLGTLYKSIQVSKPSIFSNNYSQHAHDAALIYIEISEVIEKIENTLKVIGDFYYAKIFRAASDRFRVKDWQASVDQKLKNLADVSSLFQAETNEKRNQLMEAIIIILIAIEVIPFLWTGFSQHFLK
;
A
#
# COMPACT_ATOMS: atom_id res chain seq x y z
N MET A 1 30.66 -10.71 10.23
CA MET A 1 30.77 -10.59 8.75
C MET A 1 31.83 -9.54 8.38
N LYS A 2 32.75 -9.80 7.42
CA LYS A 2 33.78 -8.83 6.98
C LYS A 2 33.60 -8.35 5.54
N THR A 3 33.06 -9.22 4.69
CA THR A 3 32.79 -8.94 3.27
C THR A 3 31.40 -9.43 2.90
N PHE A 4 30.92 -8.97 1.75
CA PHE A 4 29.65 -9.34 1.14
C PHE A 4 29.86 -9.65 -0.35
N LYS A 5 29.17 -10.69 -0.80
CA LYS A 5 29.06 -11.16 -2.17
C LYS A 5 27.68 -11.78 -2.32
N GLY A 6 26.98 -11.47 -3.41
CA GLY A 6 25.60 -11.87 -3.63
C GLY A 6 24.85 -10.84 -4.47
N HIS A 7 23.63 -10.50 -4.07
CA HIS A 7 22.78 -9.54 -4.77
C HIS A 7 22.23 -8.48 -3.81
N ILE A 8 21.99 -7.29 -4.35
CA ILE A 8 21.14 -6.29 -3.70
C ILE A 8 19.88 -6.18 -4.54
N LEU A 9 18.70 -6.25 -3.91
CA LEU A 9 17.45 -5.82 -4.52
C LEU A 9 17.13 -4.43 -3.97
N LEU A 10 17.20 -3.42 -4.83
CA LEU A 10 16.73 -2.08 -4.51
C LEU A 10 15.31 -1.95 -5.06
N GLN A 11 14.34 -1.76 -4.17
CA GLN A 11 12.93 -1.69 -4.51
C GLN A 11 12.43 -0.25 -4.48
N ARG A 12 11.56 0.07 -5.44
CA ARG A 12 10.77 1.31 -5.52
C ARG A 12 9.36 0.92 -5.92
N ILE A 13 8.38 1.20 -5.08
CA ILE A 13 6.98 0.82 -5.32
C ILE A 13 6.13 2.07 -5.47
N PHE A 14 5.40 2.13 -6.59
CA PHE A 14 4.55 3.24 -6.98
C PHE A 14 3.09 2.81 -7.05
N ASP A 15 2.18 3.70 -6.69
CA ASP A 15 0.75 3.54 -7.01
C ASP A 15 0.55 4.13 -8.41
N VAL A 16 0.07 3.32 -9.36
CA VAL A 16 -0.12 3.74 -10.75
C VAL A 16 -1.59 3.99 -11.11
N GLY A 17 -2.48 3.96 -10.12
CA GLY A 17 -3.92 4.07 -10.25
C GLY A 17 -4.65 2.99 -9.46
N GLY A 18 -5.95 2.84 -9.72
CA GLY A 18 -6.74 1.78 -9.11
C GLY A 18 -6.48 0.39 -9.70
N GLU A 19 -7.48 -0.48 -9.57
CA GLU A 19 -7.41 -1.87 -10.01
C GLU A 19 -6.86 -2.05 -11.43
N ILE A 20 -5.94 -3.01 -11.57
CA ILE A 20 -5.29 -3.37 -12.82
C ILE A 20 -5.87 -4.69 -13.35
N ASP A 21 -6.39 -4.66 -14.56
CA ASP A 21 -6.75 -5.87 -15.31
C ASP A 21 -5.46 -6.55 -15.81
N LEU A 22 -4.91 -7.46 -14.99
CA LEU A 22 -3.65 -8.15 -15.27
C LEU A 22 -3.68 -8.93 -16.60
N PRO A 23 -4.75 -9.69 -16.95
CA PRO A 23 -4.87 -10.27 -18.28
C PRO A 23 -4.76 -9.25 -19.42
N ARG A 24 -5.47 -8.11 -19.31
CA ARG A 24 -5.42 -7.07 -20.33
C ARG A 24 -4.05 -6.40 -20.41
N ALA A 25 -3.42 -6.15 -19.27
CA ALA A 25 -2.06 -5.60 -19.20
C ALA A 25 -1.06 -6.56 -19.89
N ALA A 26 -1.18 -7.87 -19.67
CA ALA A 26 -0.35 -8.86 -20.33
C ALA A 26 -0.51 -8.84 -21.86
N GLU A 27 -1.74 -8.70 -22.37
CA GLU A 27 -1.99 -8.55 -23.81
C GLU A 27 -1.34 -7.29 -24.40
N LEU A 28 -1.47 -6.15 -23.71
CA LEU A 28 -0.89 -4.88 -24.16
C LEU A 28 0.63 -4.96 -24.24
N LEU A 29 1.27 -5.53 -23.21
CA LEU A 29 2.72 -5.67 -23.19
C LEU A 29 3.25 -6.72 -24.18
N ALA A 30 2.45 -7.74 -24.50
CA ALA A 30 2.80 -8.68 -25.56
C ALA A 30 2.81 -7.99 -26.94
N GLY A 31 1.94 -7.00 -27.15
CA GLY A 31 1.88 -6.22 -28.39
C GLY A 31 3.04 -5.22 -28.59
N THR A 32 3.70 -4.79 -27.52
CA THR A 32 4.80 -3.79 -27.57
C THR A 32 6.19 -4.42 -27.78
N GLY A 33 6.29 -5.74 -27.93
CA GLY A 33 7.57 -6.45 -28.06
C GLY A 33 8.33 -6.63 -26.74
N LEU A 34 7.76 -6.16 -25.62
CA LEU A 34 8.16 -6.58 -24.26
C LEU A 34 7.81 -8.07 -24.02
N ALA A 35 7.07 -8.69 -24.95
CA ALA A 35 6.62 -10.08 -25.05
C ALA A 35 7.67 -11.14 -24.69
N GLU A 36 8.89 -11.02 -25.20
CA GLU A 36 9.91 -12.06 -25.07
C GLU A 36 10.45 -12.20 -23.63
N GLN A 37 10.09 -11.28 -22.73
CA GLN A 37 10.62 -11.24 -21.37
C GLN A 37 9.56 -11.52 -20.28
N PHE A 38 8.33 -11.88 -20.68
CA PHE A 38 7.29 -12.35 -19.75
C PHE A 38 7.57 -13.78 -19.29
N LYS A 39 8.31 -13.91 -18.20
CA LYS A 39 8.17 -15.11 -17.37
C LYS A 39 7.08 -14.81 -16.36
N LEU A 40 5.95 -15.50 -16.50
CA LEU A 40 5.16 -15.90 -15.32
C LEU A 40 6.14 -16.65 -14.41
N ARG A 41 6.84 -15.92 -13.53
CA ARG A 41 7.31 -16.55 -12.31
C ARG A 41 6.01 -17.00 -11.66
N ARG A 42 5.85 -18.32 -11.53
CA ARG A 42 4.88 -18.85 -10.56
C ARG A 42 5.11 -18.04 -9.29
N SER A 43 4.03 -17.61 -8.64
CA SER A 43 4.16 -17.13 -7.26
C SER A 43 5.06 -18.13 -6.55
N SER A 44 5.98 -17.60 -5.73
CA SER A 44 6.81 -18.37 -4.81
C SER A 44 6.11 -19.65 -4.38
N ARG A 45 6.82 -20.80 -4.39
CA ARG A 45 6.19 -22.13 -4.17
C ARG A 45 5.35 -22.20 -2.89
N ASN A 46 5.61 -21.28 -1.96
CA ASN A 46 5.10 -21.25 -0.60
C ASN A 46 4.10 -20.11 -0.33
N ILE A 47 3.80 -19.24 -1.31
CA ILE A 47 2.77 -18.19 -1.20
C ILE A 47 1.66 -18.46 -2.20
N ILE A 48 0.42 -18.51 -1.70
CA ILE A 48 -0.77 -18.61 -2.52
C ILE A 48 -1.37 -17.21 -2.60
N ILE A 49 -1.28 -16.62 -3.80
CA ILE A 49 -1.84 -15.31 -4.13
C ILE A 49 -3.03 -15.57 -5.05
N ASP A 50 -4.19 -14.99 -4.75
CA ASP A 50 -5.41 -15.20 -5.55
C ASP A 50 -5.23 -14.73 -7.00
N GLN A 51 -4.63 -13.55 -7.18
CA GLN A 51 -4.19 -13.03 -8.47
C GLN A 51 -2.68 -12.78 -8.43
N ALA A 52 -1.89 -13.70 -8.99
CA ALA A 52 -0.45 -13.55 -9.04
C ALA A 52 -0.06 -12.28 -9.84
N PRO A 53 0.90 -11.48 -9.35
CA PRO A 53 1.29 -10.24 -10.01
C PRO A 53 1.91 -10.51 -11.38
N LEU A 54 1.69 -9.58 -12.32
CA LEU A 54 2.29 -9.66 -13.64
C LEU A 54 3.73 -9.16 -13.58
N SER A 55 4.70 -10.06 -13.79
CA SER A 55 6.12 -9.73 -13.82
C SER A 55 6.56 -9.29 -15.21
N VAL A 56 7.31 -8.19 -15.29
CA VAL A 56 7.86 -7.58 -16.50
C VAL A 56 9.37 -7.45 -16.33
N SER A 57 10.16 -7.74 -17.36
CA SER A 57 11.59 -7.40 -17.37
C SER A 57 11.77 -6.13 -18.18
N LEU A 58 12.54 -5.20 -17.64
CA LEU A 58 12.75 -3.85 -18.18
C LEU A 58 14.18 -3.63 -18.68
N GLY A 59 14.93 -4.73 -18.83
CA GLY A 59 16.28 -4.73 -19.39
C GLY A 59 17.39 -4.74 -18.34
N GLU A 60 18.62 -4.73 -18.86
CA GLU A 60 19.85 -4.76 -18.09
C GLU A 60 20.72 -3.56 -18.47
N TRP A 61 21.38 -2.97 -17.49
CA TRP A 61 22.23 -1.78 -17.65
C TRP A 61 23.38 -1.81 -16.64
N GLU A 62 24.33 -0.92 -16.82
CA GLU A 62 25.51 -0.80 -15.95
C GLU A 62 25.53 0.55 -15.26
N HIS A 63 25.90 0.55 -13.98
CA HIS A 63 26.08 1.76 -13.16
C HIS A 63 27.50 1.83 -12.63
N GLU A 64 28.17 2.97 -12.80
CA GLU A 64 29.48 3.20 -12.22
C GLU A 64 29.36 3.95 -10.89
N HIS A 65 29.89 3.36 -9.81
CA HIS A 65 29.97 4.02 -8.51
C HIS A 65 31.31 3.72 -7.84
N ALA A 66 31.98 4.78 -7.37
CA ALA A 66 33.30 4.71 -6.73
C ALA A 66 34.36 3.93 -7.57
N GLY A 67 34.33 4.07 -8.89
CA GLY A 67 35.24 3.39 -9.82
C GLY A 67 34.98 1.90 -10.01
N LYS A 68 33.83 1.38 -9.55
CA LYS A 68 33.35 0.03 -9.80
C LYS A 68 32.12 0.08 -10.71
N VAL A 69 32.04 -0.84 -11.65
CA VAL A 69 30.89 -1.01 -12.54
C VAL A 69 30.01 -2.12 -11.98
N PHE A 70 28.73 -1.81 -11.76
CA PHE A 70 27.73 -2.74 -11.27
C PHE A 70 26.75 -3.09 -12.38
N SER A 71 26.55 -4.39 -12.62
CA SER A 71 25.50 -4.87 -13.52
C SER A 71 24.16 -4.89 -12.79
N ILE A 72 23.16 -4.25 -13.39
CA ILE A 72 21.82 -4.06 -12.84
C ILE A 72 20.80 -4.64 -13.81
N GLN A 73 19.95 -5.54 -13.29
CA GLN A 73 18.77 -6.02 -13.99
C GLN A 73 17.53 -5.35 -13.41
N THR A 74 16.75 -4.68 -14.26
CA THR A 74 15.50 -4.02 -13.83
C THR A 74 14.31 -4.96 -14.06
N LEU A 75 13.57 -5.21 -12.99
CA LEU A 75 12.37 -6.05 -12.99
C LEU A 75 11.19 -5.22 -12.50
N GLY A 76 10.03 -5.35 -13.14
CA GLY A 76 8.76 -4.76 -12.73
C GLY A 76 7.77 -5.85 -12.28
N LYS A 77 6.91 -5.55 -11.31
CA LYS A 77 5.75 -6.37 -10.94
C LYS A 77 4.52 -5.49 -10.79
N LEU A 78 3.48 -5.80 -11.56
CA LEU A 78 2.18 -5.15 -11.48
C LEU A 78 1.25 -5.97 -10.60
N TRP A 79 0.70 -5.32 -9.59
CA TRP A 79 -0.25 -5.91 -8.66
C TRP A 79 -1.67 -5.52 -9.05
N SER A 80 -2.61 -6.45 -8.90
CA SER A 80 -4.01 -6.24 -9.33
C SER A 80 -4.70 -5.06 -8.66
N PHE A 81 -4.17 -4.54 -7.55
CA PHE A 81 -4.78 -3.48 -6.75
C PHE A 81 -4.27 -2.07 -7.04
N GLY A 82 -3.25 -1.89 -7.89
CA GLY A 82 -2.76 -0.56 -8.27
C GLY A 82 -1.24 -0.38 -8.12
N ALA A 83 -0.60 -1.17 -7.27
CA ALA A 83 0.84 -1.08 -7.06
C ALA A 83 1.66 -1.59 -8.24
N PHE A 84 2.72 -0.85 -8.57
CA PHE A 84 3.79 -1.24 -9.47
C PHE A 84 5.12 -1.23 -8.72
N SER A 85 5.70 -2.41 -8.50
CA SER A 85 7.01 -2.57 -7.89
C SER A 85 8.09 -2.63 -8.95
N LEU A 86 9.09 -1.75 -8.84
CA LEU A 86 10.33 -1.79 -9.59
C LEU A 86 11.45 -2.29 -8.70
N THR A 87 12.14 -3.33 -9.15
CA THR A 87 13.30 -3.92 -8.48
C THR A 87 14.53 -3.80 -9.36
N PHE A 88 15.54 -3.07 -8.89
CA PHE A 88 16.88 -3.08 -9.45
C PHE A 88 17.69 -4.17 -8.75
N LYS A 89 17.93 -5.27 -9.46
CA LYS A 89 18.75 -6.37 -8.98
C LYS A 89 20.21 -6.11 -9.35
N ILE A 90 21.01 -5.73 -8.36
CA ILE A 90 22.41 -5.38 -8.49
C ILE A 90 23.28 -6.59 -8.13
N ALA A 91 24.18 -6.99 -9.03
CA ALA A 91 25.09 -8.11 -8.79
C ALA A 91 26.37 -7.66 -8.07
N ILE A 92 26.64 -8.22 -6.88
CA ILE A 92 27.90 -8.05 -6.15
C ILE A 92 28.75 -9.30 -6.36
N THR A 93 29.48 -9.32 -7.48
CA THR A 93 30.22 -10.50 -7.97
C THR A 93 31.56 -10.73 -7.26
N GLN A 94 32.17 -9.66 -6.74
CA GLN A 94 33.42 -9.71 -5.99
C GLN A 94 33.15 -9.52 -4.49
N GLU A 95 33.94 -10.18 -3.65
CA GLU A 95 33.89 -9.97 -2.19
C GLU A 95 34.19 -8.51 -1.87
N THR A 96 33.17 -7.79 -1.42
CA THR A 96 33.21 -6.35 -1.16
C THR A 96 33.20 -6.12 0.34
N SER A 97 34.04 -5.22 0.86
CA SER A 97 34.10 -5.00 2.31
C SER A 97 32.79 -4.42 2.86
N LEU A 98 32.44 -4.74 4.11
CA LEU A 98 31.21 -4.20 4.72
C LEU A 98 31.20 -2.66 4.74
N SER A 99 32.36 -2.03 4.94
CA SER A 99 32.45 -0.57 4.94
C SER A 99 32.14 0.03 3.56
N GLU A 100 32.55 -0.64 2.47
CA GLU A 100 32.15 -0.24 1.12
C GLU A 100 30.66 -0.50 0.90
N MET A 101 30.13 -1.63 1.36
CA MET A 101 28.70 -1.94 1.24
C MET A 101 27.82 -0.94 1.98
N LYS A 102 28.22 -0.50 3.18
CA LYS A 102 27.49 0.54 3.92
C LYS A 102 27.44 1.85 3.14
N ARG A 103 28.57 2.29 2.58
CA ARG A 103 28.61 3.50 1.74
C ARG A 103 27.76 3.35 0.48
N PHE A 104 27.78 2.18 -0.14
CA PHE A 104 26.97 1.92 -1.32
C PHE A 104 25.48 1.89 -0.99
N ALA A 105 25.08 1.21 0.09
CA ALA A 105 23.70 1.18 0.56
C ALA A 105 23.18 2.59 0.91
N HIS A 106 24.00 3.39 1.61
CA HIS A 106 23.68 4.78 1.92
C HIS A 106 23.51 5.62 0.64
N TYR A 107 24.36 5.43 -0.38
CA TYR A 107 24.20 6.05 -1.70
C TYR A 107 22.90 5.62 -2.39
N LEU A 108 22.58 4.32 -2.42
CA LEU A 108 21.35 3.80 -3.06
C LEU A 108 20.05 4.30 -2.39
N GLU A 109 20.10 4.60 -1.08
CA GLU A 109 18.96 5.15 -0.34
C GLU A 109 18.79 6.66 -0.56
N ASN A 110 19.88 7.43 -0.60
CA ASN A 110 19.82 8.89 -0.52
C ASN A 110 19.96 9.63 -1.86
N GLU A 111 20.24 8.93 -2.95
CA GLU A 111 20.56 9.57 -4.24
C GLU A 111 19.38 9.54 -5.22
N ASP A 112 19.11 10.69 -5.81
CA ASP A 112 17.92 10.93 -6.63
C ASP A 112 17.99 10.27 -8.01
N GLU A 113 19.19 9.95 -8.52
CA GLU A 113 19.38 9.44 -9.89
C GLU A 113 18.60 8.14 -10.14
N ILE A 114 18.74 7.17 -9.24
CA ILE A 114 18.08 5.87 -9.38
C ILE A 114 16.57 6.01 -9.16
N THR A 115 16.17 6.87 -8.22
CA THR A 115 14.75 7.16 -7.96
C THR A 115 14.09 7.85 -9.15
N ALA A 116 14.78 8.79 -9.80
CA ALA A 116 14.31 9.45 -11.02
C ALA A 116 14.16 8.46 -12.19
N LEU A 117 15.13 7.56 -12.36
CA LEU A 117 15.03 6.48 -13.34
C LEU A 117 13.85 5.55 -13.05
N ALA A 118 13.63 5.20 -11.78
CA ALA A 118 12.49 4.38 -11.38
C ALA A 118 11.15 5.07 -11.70
N LEU A 119 11.04 6.36 -11.40
CA LEU A 119 9.85 7.15 -11.69
C LEU A 119 9.59 7.23 -13.21
N GLU A 120 10.60 7.50 -14.03
CA GLU A 120 10.47 7.53 -15.50
C GLU A 120 9.96 6.19 -16.05
N GLN A 121 10.48 5.07 -15.54
CA GLN A 121 10.03 3.74 -15.93
C GLN A 121 8.58 3.48 -15.48
N ALA A 122 8.22 3.88 -14.26
CA ALA A 122 6.86 3.76 -13.75
C ALA A 122 5.87 4.59 -14.58
N GLU A 123 6.22 5.85 -14.91
CA GLU A 123 5.42 6.74 -15.76
C GLU A 123 5.18 6.13 -17.14
N ARG A 124 6.25 5.63 -17.76
CA ARG A 124 6.16 4.96 -19.05
C ARG A 124 5.23 3.74 -19.00
N VAL A 125 5.40 2.87 -18.01
CA VAL A 125 4.56 1.67 -17.85
C VAL A 125 3.11 2.06 -17.57
N SER A 126 2.86 3.07 -16.74
CA SER A 126 1.51 3.58 -16.45
C SER A 126 0.82 4.12 -17.71
N VAL A 127 1.55 4.85 -18.57
CA VAL A 127 1.05 5.34 -19.86
C VAL A 127 0.76 4.20 -20.84
N ASP A 128 1.71 3.28 -21.01
CA ASP A 128 1.57 2.14 -21.92
C ASP A 128 0.41 1.20 -21.51
N LEU A 129 0.15 1.11 -20.20
CA LEU A 129 -0.88 0.27 -19.61
C LEU A 129 -2.16 1.00 -19.22
N ALA A 130 -2.29 2.29 -19.51
CA ALA A 130 -3.46 3.09 -19.16
C ALA A 130 -4.82 2.42 -19.53
N PRO A 131 -4.97 1.70 -20.67
CA PRO A 131 -6.22 1.00 -20.99
C PRO A 131 -6.57 -0.19 -20.07
N ALA A 132 -5.63 -0.68 -19.27
CA ALA A 132 -5.80 -1.78 -18.33
C ALA A 132 -5.88 -1.33 -16.86
N ILE A 133 -5.67 -0.04 -16.58
CA ILE A 133 -5.63 0.52 -15.23
C ILE A 133 -6.87 1.38 -15.01
N LYS A 134 -7.60 1.14 -13.91
CA LYS A 134 -8.72 1.98 -13.51
C LYS A 134 -8.19 3.32 -12.97
N GLN A 135 -8.60 4.44 -13.58
CA GLN A 135 -8.16 5.80 -13.18
C GLN A 135 -6.61 5.90 -13.12
N PRO A 136 -5.91 5.74 -14.26
CA PRO A 136 -4.45 5.73 -14.28
C PRO A 136 -3.87 7.07 -13.82
N GLY A 137 -2.81 7.01 -13.02
CA GLY A 137 -2.08 8.17 -12.56
C GLY A 137 -1.09 7.78 -11.46
N ILE A 138 0.11 8.36 -11.49
CA ILE A 138 1.13 8.06 -10.50
C ILE A 138 0.93 8.93 -9.27
N TRP A 139 0.85 8.29 -8.11
CA TRP A 139 0.91 9.01 -6.84
C TRP A 139 2.31 9.56 -6.61
N ASN A 140 2.40 10.78 -6.09
CA ASN A 140 3.67 11.51 -5.91
C ASN A 140 4.51 11.01 -4.73
N GLN A 141 4.12 9.91 -4.11
CA GLN A 141 4.87 9.22 -3.06
C GLN A 141 5.15 7.79 -3.52
N PHE A 142 6.20 7.20 -2.98
CA PHE A 142 6.59 5.83 -3.22
C PHE A 142 7.09 5.21 -1.93
N GLU A 143 7.20 3.88 -1.93
CA GLU A 143 7.94 3.14 -0.91
C GLU A 143 9.25 2.64 -1.48
N ASP A 144 10.29 2.61 -0.65
CA ASP A 144 11.58 2.05 -0.98
C ASP A 144 12.05 1.03 0.04
N TYR A 145 12.87 0.09 -0.43
CA TYR A 145 13.46 -0.92 0.44
C TYR A 145 14.70 -1.55 -0.17
N ILE A 146 15.67 -1.91 0.68
CA ILE A 146 16.89 -2.59 0.26
C ILE A 146 16.90 -4.01 0.81
N ILE A 147 17.13 -5.00 -0.04
CA ILE A 147 17.29 -6.40 0.38
C ILE A 147 18.68 -6.89 -0.03
N PHE A 148 19.51 -7.19 0.96
CA PHE A 148 20.79 -7.87 0.75
C PHE A 148 20.57 -9.37 0.72
N MET A 149 20.93 -10.01 -0.39
CA MET A 149 20.85 -11.46 -0.57
C MET A 149 22.23 -12.07 -0.66
N ARG A 150 22.49 -13.11 0.14
CA ARG A 150 23.71 -13.90 0.10
C ARG A 150 23.39 -15.39 -0.01
N ASP A 151 24.19 -16.11 -0.79
CA ASP A 151 24.13 -17.58 -0.82
C ASP A 151 24.67 -18.16 0.50
N PRO A 152 24.18 -19.32 0.96
CA PRO A 152 24.59 -19.90 2.23
C PRO A 152 26.04 -20.39 2.24
N GLU A 153 26.66 -20.56 1.07
CA GLU A 153 28.06 -20.93 0.93
C GLU A 153 28.97 -19.83 1.51
N ASP A 154 29.83 -20.21 2.45
CA ASP A 154 30.72 -19.30 3.19
C ASP A 154 30.00 -18.08 3.82
N ALA A 155 28.72 -18.26 4.18
CA ALA A 155 27.97 -17.24 4.90
C ALA A 155 28.40 -17.17 6.37
N PRO A 156 28.40 -15.96 6.98
CA PRO A 156 28.66 -15.83 8.41
C PRO A 156 27.59 -16.58 9.20
N THR A 157 27.99 -17.16 10.32
CA THR A 157 27.02 -17.78 11.23
C THR A 157 26.09 -16.71 11.82
N PRO A 158 24.87 -17.06 12.25
CA PRO A 158 23.97 -16.14 12.94
C PRO A 158 24.65 -15.38 14.11
N GLU A 159 25.49 -16.08 14.88
CA GLU A 159 26.24 -15.49 15.99
C GLU A 159 27.28 -14.45 15.52
N GLU A 160 28.03 -14.77 14.47
CA GLU A 160 29.00 -13.85 13.85
C GLU A 160 28.36 -12.63 13.19
N LEU A 161 27.11 -12.78 12.74
CA LEU A 161 26.33 -11.71 12.14
C LEU A 161 25.77 -10.78 13.21
N LEU A 162 25.07 -11.33 14.21
CA LEU A 162 24.38 -10.58 15.27
C LEU A 162 25.31 -9.98 16.34
N SER A 163 26.60 -10.34 16.31
CA SER A 163 27.65 -9.70 17.09
C SER A 163 28.34 -8.55 16.35
N SER A 164 28.08 -8.37 15.06
CA SER A 164 28.74 -7.37 14.22
C SER A 164 28.05 -6.01 14.25
N GLU A 165 28.70 -4.99 14.79
CA GLU A 165 28.19 -3.60 14.76
C GLU A 165 27.96 -3.13 13.31
N SER A 166 28.88 -3.46 12.40
CA SER A 166 28.79 -3.08 10.98
C SER A 166 27.61 -3.73 10.25
N PHE A 167 27.13 -4.88 10.72
CA PHE A 167 25.93 -5.50 10.16
C PHE A 167 24.67 -4.70 10.51
N PHE A 168 24.53 -4.29 11.77
CA PHE A 168 23.40 -3.46 12.19
C PHE A 168 23.41 -2.10 11.48
N GLN A 169 24.59 -1.49 11.33
CA GLN A 169 24.75 -0.25 10.56
C GLN A 169 24.35 -0.45 9.08
N LEU A 170 24.75 -1.58 8.47
CA LEU A 170 24.36 -1.89 7.09
C LEU A 170 22.84 -2.01 6.93
N LEU A 171 22.15 -2.68 7.87
CA LEU A 171 20.70 -2.84 7.83
C LEU A 171 19.93 -1.54 8.04
N LEU A 172 20.50 -0.60 8.79
CA LEU A 172 19.94 0.73 9.00
C LEU A 172 20.45 1.75 7.98
N THR A 173 21.19 1.30 6.95
CA THR A 173 21.81 2.16 5.92
C THR A 173 22.68 3.30 6.47
N GLU A 174 23.18 3.10 7.69
CA GLU A 174 24.03 4.03 8.43
C GLU A 174 25.51 3.76 8.15
N THR A 175 26.31 4.82 8.09
CA THR A 175 27.76 4.69 7.83
C THR A 175 28.57 4.62 9.12
N ASP A 176 28.52 5.65 9.97
CA ASP A 176 29.43 5.78 11.12
C ASP A 176 28.73 6.06 12.47
N VAL A 177 27.45 5.71 12.61
CA VAL A 177 26.68 5.88 13.85
C VAL A 177 26.92 4.71 14.80
N GLN A 178 27.27 4.99 16.06
CA GLN A 178 27.33 3.97 17.11
C GLN A 178 25.92 3.64 17.61
N LEU A 179 25.48 2.40 17.40
CA LEU A 179 24.11 2.01 17.72
C LEU A 179 23.96 1.63 19.18
N SER A 180 22.86 2.07 19.79
CA SER A 180 22.50 1.68 21.15
C SER A 180 22.20 0.17 21.21
N ASN A 181 22.37 -0.43 22.39
CA ASN A 181 21.99 -1.83 22.58
C ASN A 181 20.49 -2.05 22.35
N GLN A 182 19.66 -1.08 22.73
CA GLN A 182 18.21 -1.13 22.50
C GLN A 182 17.87 -1.24 21.01
N MET A 183 18.56 -0.47 20.14
CA MET A 183 18.36 -0.55 18.69
C MET A 183 18.80 -1.92 18.15
N LYS A 184 19.97 -2.39 18.57
CA LYS A 184 20.49 -3.71 18.16
C LYS A 184 19.59 -4.86 18.62
N ASP A 185 19.04 -4.77 19.84
CA ASP A 185 18.11 -5.78 20.37
C ASP A 185 16.77 -5.79 19.62
N SER A 186 16.31 -4.61 19.18
CA SER A 186 15.15 -4.49 18.28
C SER A 186 15.38 -5.27 16.97
N ILE A 187 16.53 -5.06 16.32
CA ILE A 187 16.89 -5.77 15.08
C ILE A 187 17.03 -7.28 15.34
N ARG A 188 17.69 -7.68 16.45
CA ARG A 188 17.81 -9.10 16.86
C ARG A 188 16.46 -9.79 17.03
N ALA A 189 15.45 -9.08 17.55
CA ALA A 189 14.11 -9.64 17.71
C ALA A 189 13.43 -9.98 16.37
N ASN A 190 13.97 -9.50 15.24
CA ASN A 190 13.47 -9.73 13.89
C ASN A 190 14.43 -10.58 13.06
N PHE A 191 15.26 -11.37 13.75
CA PHE A 191 16.04 -12.45 13.16
C PHE A 191 15.22 -13.74 13.13
N PHE A 192 15.11 -14.38 11.98
CA PHE A 192 14.38 -15.62 11.78
C PHE A 192 15.24 -16.65 11.05
N GLN A 193 15.27 -17.86 11.56
CA GLN A 193 16.01 -18.98 10.99
C GLN A 193 15.12 -20.22 11.02
N TYR A 194 15.04 -20.93 9.90
CA TYR A 194 14.31 -22.19 9.77
C TYR A 194 15.26 -23.38 9.81
N SER A 195 16.33 -23.34 9.01
CA SER A 195 17.36 -24.37 8.97
C SER A 195 18.75 -23.79 9.21
N LYS A 196 19.77 -24.66 9.27
CA LYS A 196 21.17 -24.22 9.39
C LYS A 196 21.67 -23.45 8.15
N ASP A 197 21.00 -23.61 7.01
CA ASP A 197 21.40 -23.08 5.71
C ASP A 197 20.56 -21.86 5.30
N ASP A 198 19.71 -21.35 6.20
CA ASP A 198 18.92 -20.14 5.98
C ASP A 198 18.84 -19.24 7.22
N TYR A 199 18.76 -17.94 6.98
CA TYR A 199 18.29 -16.95 7.95
C TYR A 199 17.89 -15.65 7.25
N VAL A 200 17.01 -14.90 7.88
CA VAL A 200 16.60 -13.57 7.46
C VAL A 200 16.54 -12.61 8.63
N VAL A 201 16.94 -11.37 8.39
CA VAL A 201 16.72 -10.23 9.28
C VAL A 201 15.94 -9.19 8.51
N ILE A 202 14.84 -8.69 9.08
CA ILE A 202 13.99 -7.67 8.47
C ILE A 202 13.93 -6.48 9.42
N ASP A 203 14.28 -5.30 8.93
CA ASP A 203 14.09 -4.03 9.63
C ASP A 203 13.43 -3.00 8.70
N TRP A 204 13.28 -1.74 9.14
CA TRP A 204 12.56 -0.69 8.43
C TRP A 204 13.26 -0.26 7.13
N ASN A 205 14.58 -0.07 7.16
CA ASN A 205 15.35 0.42 5.99
C ASN A 205 15.76 -0.73 5.05
N ALA A 206 16.11 -1.88 5.60
CA ALA A 206 16.60 -3.00 4.81
C ALA A 206 16.32 -4.37 5.44
N ALA A 207 16.42 -5.40 4.60
CA ALA A 207 16.49 -6.80 5.00
C ALA A 207 17.83 -7.43 4.58
N PHE A 208 18.24 -8.44 5.34
CA PHE A 208 19.35 -9.32 4.96
C PHE A 208 18.84 -10.75 4.93
N ILE A 209 18.99 -11.41 3.78
CA ILE A 209 18.54 -12.77 3.53
C ILE A 209 19.75 -13.61 3.14
N CYS A 210 19.99 -14.67 3.90
CA CYS A 210 20.93 -15.72 3.54
C CYS A 210 20.14 -17.00 3.36
N ALA A 211 20.02 -17.50 2.12
CA ALA A 211 19.29 -18.72 1.82
C ALA A 211 19.60 -19.19 0.40
N SER A 212 19.10 -20.36 0.00
CA SER A 212 19.16 -20.77 -1.40
C SER A 212 18.52 -19.71 -2.32
N PRO A 213 18.96 -19.55 -3.58
CA PRO A 213 18.43 -18.49 -4.46
C PRO A 213 16.91 -18.51 -4.61
N ALA A 214 16.29 -19.69 -4.55
CA ALA A 214 14.85 -19.82 -4.65
C ALA A 214 14.15 -19.37 -3.36
N ASP A 215 14.64 -19.79 -2.20
CA ASP A 215 14.03 -19.43 -0.92
C ASP A 215 14.28 -17.96 -0.59
N ALA A 216 15.47 -17.43 -0.91
CA ALA A 216 15.78 -16.02 -0.74
C ALA A 216 14.84 -15.13 -1.57
N GLN A 217 14.52 -15.55 -2.79
CA GLN A 217 13.55 -14.86 -3.62
C GLN A 217 12.14 -14.94 -3.03
N ASP A 218 11.70 -16.11 -2.57
CA ASP A 218 10.38 -16.27 -1.96
C ASP A 218 10.26 -15.35 -0.71
N MET A 219 11.30 -15.23 0.10
CA MET A 219 11.34 -14.31 1.26
C MET A 219 11.31 -12.83 0.85
N ALA A 220 12.01 -12.46 -0.22
CA ALA A 220 11.95 -11.10 -0.74
C ALA A 220 10.60 -10.74 -1.37
N ASP A 221 9.95 -11.70 -2.03
CA ASP A 221 8.60 -11.52 -2.56
C ASP A 221 7.58 -11.31 -1.42
N VAL A 222 7.76 -11.97 -0.27
CA VAL A 222 6.98 -11.70 0.96
C VAL A 222 7.18 -10.27 1.46
N ALA A 223 8.44 -9.80 1.53
CA ALA A 223 8.75 -8.45 2.00
C ALA A 223 8.20 -7.39 1.03
N GLU A 224 8.39 -7.59 -0.27
CA GLU A 224 7.85 -6.73 -1.33
C GLU A 224 6.34 -6.61 -1.25
N PHE A 225 5.63 -7.71 -0.97
CA PHE A 225 4.19 -7.67 -0.81
C PHE A 225 3.77 -6.82 0.41
N ALA A 226 4.43 -6.99 1.56
CA ALA A 226 4.16 -6.14 2.72
C ALA A 226 4.44 -4.66 2.44
N LEU A 227 5.46 -4.38 1.60
CA LEU A 227 5.79 -3.03 1.15
C LEU A 227 4.70 -2.45 0.22
N CYS A 228 4.14 -3.26 -0.68
CA CYS A 228 2.98 -2.87 -1.49
C CYS A 228 1.76 -2.56 -0.61
N GLN A 229 1.52 -3.34 0.45
CA GLN A 229 0.40 -3.08 1.36
C GLN A 229 0.53 -1.74 2.08
N VAL A 230 1.71 -1.39 2.61
CA VAL A 230 1.87 -0.09 3.27
C VAL A 230 1.71 1.07 2.28
N LEU A 231 2.23 0.95 1.06
CA LEU A 231 2.05 1.95 -0.01
C LEU A 231 0.56 2.22 -0.25
N GLU A 232 -0.21 1.18 -0.52
CA GLU A 232 -1.65 1.29 -0.82
C GLU A 232 -2.42 1.87 0.37
N MET A 233 -2.15 1.40 1.59
CA MET A 233 -2.80 1.94 2.78
C MET A 233 -2.52 3.44 2.93
N ARG A 234 -1.30 3.91 2.65
CA ARG A 234 -0.98 5.34 2.67
C ARG A 234 -1.69 6.11 1.55
N TYR A 235 -1.75 5.54 0.35
CA TYR A 235 -2.46 6.16 -0.77
C TYR A 235 -3.95 6.36 -0.44
N TYR A 236 -4.62 5.31 0.02
CA TYR A 236 -6.05 5.38 0.40
C TYR A 236 -6.27 6.25 1.64
N ASP A 237 -5.33 6.29 2.58
CA ASP A 237 -5.37 7.20 3.72
C ASP A 237 -5.40 8.68 3.27
N GLU A 238 -4.51 9.08 2.35
CA GLU A 238 -4.48 10.42 1.78
C GLU A 238 -5.72 10.70 0.91
N MET A 239 -6.14 9.73 0.10
CA MET A 239 -7.34 9.87 -0.73
C MET A 239 -8.59 10.09 0.11
N LEU A 240 -8.76 9.32 1.19
CA LEU A 240 -9.86 9.45 2.12
C LEU A 240 -9.85 10.79 2.84
N ASP A 241 -8.67 11.31 3.23
CA ASP A 241 -8.56 12.66 3.81
C ASP A 241 -9.06 13.74 2.86
N ARG A 242 -8.66 13.66 1.57
CA ARG A 242 -9.10 14.62 0.55
C ARG A 242 -10.61 14.53 0.32
N LYS A 243 -11.16 13.32 0.24
CA LYS A 243 -12.61 13.09 0.03
C LYS A 243 -13.44 13.53 1.24
N LEU A 244 -13.03 13.18 2.47
CA LEU A 244 -13.64 13.63 3.72
C LEU A 244 -13.58 15.15 3.86
N GLY A 245 -12.43 15.77 3.59
CA GLY A 245 -12.27 17.22 3.63
C GLY A 245 -13.20 17.94 2.64
N THR A 246 -13.42 17.38 1.46
CA THR A 246 -14.34 17.91 0.45
C THR A 246 -15.80 17.80 0.92
N LEU A 247 -16.18 16.63 1.46
CA LEU A 247 -17.51 16.39 2.03
C LEU A 247 -17.80 17.34 3.21
N TYR A 248 -16.84 17.53 4.12
CA TYR A 248 -17.03 18.46 5.24
C TYR A 248 -17.17 19.92 4.79
N LYS A 249 -16.43 20.35 3.77
CA LYS A 249 -16.58 21.69 3.18
C LYS A 249 -17.94 21.88 2.53
N SER A 250 -18.45 20.88 1.79
CA SER A 250 -19.77 20.98 1.14
C SER A 250 -20.92 21.07 2.15
N ILE A 251 -20.78 20.41 3.30
CA ILE A 251 -21.71 20.50 4.43
C ILE A 251 -21.69 21.91 5.05
N GLN A 252 -20.50 22.50 5.30
CA GLN A 252 -20.39 23.84 5.91
C GLN A 252 -20.96 24.96 5.03
N VAL A 253 -20.78 24.87 3.70
CA VAL A 253 -21.26 25.90 2.76
C VAL A 253 -22.77 25.79 2.53
N SER A 254 -23.36 24.62 2.76
CA SER A 254 -24.81 24.42 2.64
C SER A 254 -25.55 25.17 3.74
N LYS A 255 -26.17 26.32 3.40
CA LYS A 255 -27.04 27.03 4.36
C LYS A 255 -28.20 26.12 4.80
N PRO A 256 -28.56 26.11 6.10
CA PRO A 256 -29.71 25.38 6.59
C PRO A 256 -30.98 26.00 5.98
N SER A 257 -31.51 25.37 4.94
CA SER A 257 -32.81 25.69 4.38
C SER A 257 -33.74 24.50 4.63
N ILE A 258 -34.95 24.80 5.08
CA ILE A 258 -35.98 23.79 5.41
C ILE A 258 -36.42 23.03 4.14
N PHE A 259 -36.11 23.57 2.95
CA PHE A 259 -36.42 22.98 1.63
C PHE A 259 -35.22 22.35 0.92
N SER A 260 -34.00 22.39 1.46
CA SER A 260 -32.84 21.85 0.74
C SER A 260 -32.69 20.34 0.95
N ASN A 261 -32.70 19.59 -0.16
CA ASN A 261 -32.48 18.13 -0.20
C ASN A 261 -30.99 17.74 -0.02
N ASN A 262 -30.13 18.70 0.29
CA ASN A 262 -28.67 18.56 0.27
C ASN A 262 -28.16 17.52 1.28
N TYR A 263 -28.85 17.32 2.41
CA TYR A 263 -28.50 16.30 3.40
C TYR A 263 -28.56 14.87 2.84
N SER A 264 -29.59 14.57 2.05
CA SER A 264 -29.70 13.27 1.38
C SER A 264 -28.59 13.06 0.34
N GLN A 265 -28.15 14.14 -0.31
CA GLN A 265 -27.06 14.11 -1.27
C GLN A 265 -25.72 13.87 -0.58
N HIS A 266 -25.41 14.59 0.51
CA HIS A 266 -24.18 14.37 1.29
C HIS A 266 -24.13 12.96 1.89
N ALA A 267 -25.27 12.43 2.34
CA ALA A 267 -25.36 11.03 2.80
C ALA A 267 -25.04 10.04 1.68
N HIS A 268 -25.62 10.27 0.50
CA HIS A 268 -25.40 9.45 -0.68
C HIS A 268 -23.93 9.49 -1.14
N ASP A 269 -23.33 10.69 -1.20
CA ASP A 269 -21.93 10.88 -1.57
C ASP A 269 -21.00 10.15 -0.60
N ALA A 270 -21.26 10.27 0.71
CA ALA A 270 -20.50 9.54 1.74
C ALA A 270 -20.61 8.02 1.58
N ALA A 271 -21.81 7.50 1.31
CA ALA A 271 -22.05 6.09 1.09
C ALA A 271 -21.35 5.57 -0.17
N LEU A 272 -21.37 6.34 -1.27
CA LEU A 272 -20.67 5.97 -2.51
C LEU A 272 -19.16 5.88 -2.29
N ILE A 273 -18.57 6.86 -1.60
CA ILE A 273 -17.14 6.84 -1.28
C ILE A 273 -16.79 5.63 -0.40
N TYR A 274 -17.61 5.36 0.63
CA TYR A 274 -17.42 4.21 1.50
C TYR A 274 -17.42 2.91 0.70
N ILE A 275 -18.45 2.66 -0.11
CA ILE A 275 -18.59 1.43 -0.90
C ILE A 275 -17.41 1.27 -1.88
N GLU A 276 -17.09 2.33 -2.62
CA GLU A 276 -16.01 2.31 -3.63
C GLU A 276 -14.67 1.93 -3.00
N ILE A 277 -14.33 2.51 -1.85
CA ILE A 277 -13.01 2.33 -1.24
C ILE A 277 -12.97 1.06 -0.38
N SER A 278 -14.04 0.75 0.36
CA SER A 278 -14.06 -0.45 1.22
C SER A 278 -13.88 -1.73 0.40
N GLU A 279 -14.44 -1.79 -0.81
CA GLU A 279 -14.26 -2.92 -1.72
C GLU A 279 -12.79 -3.10 -2.11
N VAL A 280 -12.09 -2.00 -2.42
CA VAL A 280 -10.67 -2.07 -2.79
C VAL A 280 -9.79 -2.44 -1.61
N ILE A 281 -10.03 -1.85 -0.43
CA ILE A 281 -9.31 -2.20 0.81
C ILE A 281 -9.52 -3.68 1.15
N GLU A 282 -10.76 -4.18 1.09
CA GLU A 282 -11.04 -5.60 1.30
C GLU A 282 -10.28 -6.47 0.30
N LYS A 283 -10.18 -6.06 -0.99
CA LYS A 283 -9.39 -6.80 -1.99
C LYS A 283 -7.90 -6.82 -1.65
N ILE A 284 -7.32 -5.70 -1.22
CA ILE A 284 -5.91 -5.60 -0.81
C ILE A 284 -5.62 -6.52 0.36
N GLU A 285 -6.48 -6.50 1.39
CA GLU A 285 -6.35 -7.37 2.57
C GLU A 285 -6.53 -8.85 2.22
N ASN A 286 -7.40 -9.16 1.26
CA ASN A 286 -7.72 -10.52 0.86
C ASN A 286 -6.66 -11.16 -0.04
N THR A 287 -5.83 -10.36 -0.71
CA THR A 287 -4.88 -10.82 -1.74
C THR A 287 -3.88 -11.87 -1.22
N LEU A 288 -3.59 -11.90 0.09
CA LEU A 288 -2.60 -12.80 0.70
C LEU A 288 -3.14 -13.65 1.85
N LYS A 289 -4.45 -13.96 1.84
CA LYS A 289 -5.08 -14.77 2.90
C LYS A 289 -4.46 -16.15 3.12
N VAL A 290 -3.58 -16.64 2.23
CA VAL A 290 -2.97 -17.97 2.35
C VAL A 290 -1.46 -17.94 2.09
N ILE A 291 -0.67 -17.67 3.13
CA ILE A 291 0.73 -18.10 3.15
C ILE A 291 0.73 -19.57 3.55
N GLY A 292 1.05 -20.46 2.60
CA GLY A 292 0.93 -21.91 2.79
C GLY A 292 1.95 -22.48 3.79
N ASP A 293 3.03 -21.76 4.05
CA ASP A 293 4.13 -22.18 4.91
C ASP A 293 4.30 -21.25 6.12
N PHE A 294 4.45 -21.86 7.30
CA PHE A 294 4.54 -21.17 8.58
C PHE A 294 5.75 -20.24 8.71
N TYR A 295 6.88 -20.55 8.07
CA TYR A 295 8.09 -19.74 8.11
C TYR A 295 7.90 -18.43 7.33
N TYR A 296 7.36 -18.50 6.11
CA TYR A 296 7.03 -17.32 5.31
C TYR A 296 5.95 -16.47 5.99
N ALA A 297 5.02 -17.09 6.71
CA ALA A 297 4.02 -16.36 7.49
C ALA A 297 4.62 -15.56 8.65
N LYS A 298 5.73 -16.05 9.25
CA LYS A 298 6.47 -15.28 10.26
C LYS A 298 7.19 -14.09 9.63
N ILE A 299 7.85 -14.30 8.51
CA ILE A 299 8.55 -13.26 7.74
C ILE A 299 7.57 -12.16 7.34
N PHE A 300 6.40 -12.53 6.81
CA PHE A 300 5.34 -11.59 6.45
C PHE A 300 4.90 -10.75 7.65
N ARG A 301 4.57 -11.39 8.78
CA ARG A 301 4.18 -10.65 10.00
C ARG A 301 5.26 -9.70 10.47
N ALA A 302 6.53 -10.13 10.45
CA ALA A 302 7.65 -9.29 10.82
C ALA A 302 7.79 -8.08 9.89
N ALA A 303 7.69 -8.29 8.57
CA ALA A 303 7.71 -7.21 7.58
C ALA A 303 6.51 -6.26 7.77
N SER A 304 5.28 -6.76 7.88
CA SER A 304 4.08 -5.94 8.10
C SER A 304 4.14 -5.13 9.40
N ASP A 305 4.65 -5.72 10.48
CA ASP A 305 4.82 -5.03 11.76
C ASP A 305 5.94 -3.98 11.65
N ARG A 306 7.04 -4.31 10.97
CA ARG A 306 8.13 -3.36 10.73
C ARG A 306 7.67 -2.18 9.90
N PHE A 307 7.02 -2.41 8.77
CA PHE A 307 6.48 -1.36 7.90
C PHE A 307 5.23 -0.66 8.47
N ARG A 308 4.79 -1.05 9.67
CA ARG A 308 3.62 -0.47 10.35
C ARG A 308 2.34 -0.53 9.51
N VAL A 309 2.16 -1.59 8.72
CA VAL A 309 0.99 -1.78 7.86
C VAL A 309 -0.31 -1.65 8.66
N LYS A 310 -0.37 -2.22 9.86
CA LYS A 310 -1.55 -2.16 10.74
C LYS A 310 -1.90 -0.76 11.21
N ASP A 311 -0.92 0.12 11.40
CA ASP A 311 -1.18 1.49 11.85
C ASP A 311 -1.87 2.29 10.74
N TRP A 312 -1.41 2.11 9.50
CA TRP A 312 -2.02 2.71 8.32
C TRP A 312 -3.40 2.11 8.03
N GLN A 313 -3.54 0.79 8.12
CA GLN A 313 -4.83 0.11 7.98
C GLN A 313 -5.84 0.63 9.01
N ALA A 314 -5.46 0.76 10.28
CA ALA A 314 -6.35 1.29 11.31
C ALA A 314 -6.77 2.75 11.04
N SER A 315 -5.90 3.56 10.44
CA SER A 315 -6.23 4.92 10.02
C SER A 315 -7.27 4.94 8.89
N VAL A 316 -7.07 4.10 7.87
CA VAL A 316 -8.01 3.91 6.75
C VAL A 316 -9.37 3.42 7.26
N ASP A 317 -9.38 2.40 8.11
CA ASP A 317 -10.60 1.84 8.71
C ASP A 317 -11.38 2.90 9.50
N GLN A 318 -10.69 3.72 10.28
CA GLN A 318 -11.33 4.80 11.02
C GLN A 318 -11.93 5.86 10.09
N LYS A 319 -11.28 6.17 8.96
CA LYS A 319 -11.80 7.11 7.95
C LYS A 319 -13.01 6.53 7.21
N LEU A 320 -12.98 5.25 6.86
CA LEU A 320 -14.13 4.54 6.29
C LEU A 320 -15.31 4.51 7.26
N LYS A 321 -15.05 4.24 8.54
CA LYS A 321 -16.06 4.30 9.60
C LYS A 321 -16.67 5.70 9.71
N ASN A 322 -15.86 6.75 9.67
CA ASN A 322 -16.37 8.12 9.69
C ASN A 322 -17.31 8.41 8.51
N LEU A 323 -17.02 7.91 7.30
CA LEU A 323 -17.92 8.03 6.14
C LEU A 323 -19.25 7.31 6.37
N ALA A 324 -19.21 6.09 6.93
CA ALA A 324 -20.42 5.34 7.27
C ALA A 324 -21.26 6.07 8.32
N ASP A 325 -20.62 6.60 9.37
CA ASP A 325 -21.27 7.38 10.42
C ASP A 325 -21.93 8.64 9.86
N VAL A 326 -21.22 9.40 9.00
CA VAL A 326 -21.75 10.59 8.32
C VAL A 326 -22.96 10.26 7.45
N SER A 327 -22.89 9.17 6.67
CA SER A 327 -24.03 8.68 5.88
C SER A 327 -25.24 8.37 6.77
N SER A 328 -25.03 7.64 7.86
CA SER A 328 -26.11 7.24 8.78
C SER A 328 -26.78 8.44 9.47
N LEU A 329 -26.00 9.43 9.91
CA LEU A 329 -26.47 10.63 10.59
C LEU A 329 -27.40 11.45 9.68
N PHE A 330 -26.99 11.67 8.43
CA PHE A 330 -27.78 12.44 7.49
C PHE A 330 -29.01 11.70 6.96
N GLN A 331 -28.97 10.37 6.92
CA GLN A 331 -30.14 9.56 6.61
C GLN A 331 -31.19 9.65 7.74
N ALA A 332 -30.75 9.66 9.01
CA ALA A 332 -31.63 9.88 10.15
C ALA A 332 -32.31 11.26 10.11
N GLU A 333 -31.55 12.32 9.85
CA GLU A 333 -32.06 13.70 9.71
C GLU A 333 -33.10 13.83 8.58
N THR A 334 -32.86 13.14 7.45
CA THR A 334 -33.80 13.13 6.32
C THR A 334 -35.12 12.45 6.68
N ASN A 335 -35.06 11.36 7.45
CA ASN A 335 -36.26 10.67 7.95
C ASN A 335 -37.01 11.53 8.98
N GLU A 336 -36.30 12.23 9.86
CA GLU A 336 -36.92 13.15 10.81
C GLU A 336 -37.64 14.29 10.11
N LYS A 337 -37.02 14.94 9.10
CA LYS A 337 -37.69 15.97 8.29
C LYS A 337 -38.93 15.45 7.56
N ARG A 338 -38.87 14.23 7.02
CA ARG A 338 -40.05 13.59 6.40
C ARG A 338 -41.15 13.36 7.42
N ASN A 339 -40.82 12.93 8.64
CA ASN A 339 -41.78 12.75 9.72
C ASN A 339 -42.39 14.09 10.18
N GLN A 340 -41.59 15.14 10.35
CA GLN A 340 -42.07 16.49 10.67
C GLN A 340 -42.96 17.06 9.56
N LEU A 341 -42.64 16.79 8.28
CA LEU A 341 -43.50 17.17 7.15
C LEU A 341 -44.83 16.40 7.17
N MET A 342 -44.79 15.09 7.45
CA MET A 342 -45.99 14.27 7.62
C MET A 342 -46.85 14.80 8.77
N GLU A 343 -46.23 15.15 9.90
CA GLU A 343 -46.91 15.77 11.03
C GLU A 343 -47.54 17.12 10.66
N ALA A 344 -46.81 17.99 9.97
CA ALA A 344 -47.33 19.26 9.49
C ALA A 344 -48.51 19.07 8.53
N ILE A 345 -48.44 18.09 7.60
CA ILE A 345 -49.55 17.75 6.70
C ILE A 345 -50.77 17.28 7.51
N ILE A 346 -50.58 16.42 8.52
CA ILE A 346 -51.67 15.96 9.40
C ILE A 346 -52.30 17.14 10.16
N ILE A 347 -51.49 18.03 10.74
CA ILE A 347 -51.96 19.23 11.45
C ILE A 347 -52.77 20.14 10.51
N ILE A 348 -52.28 20.36 9.28
CA ILE A 348 -52.97 21.17 8.27
C ILE A 348 -54.31 20.53 7.88
N LEU A 349 -54.35 19.21 7.65
CA LEU A 349 -55.58 18.49 7.32
C LEU A 349 -56.62 18.61 8.45
N ILE A 350 -56.19 18.41 9.70
CA ILE A 350 -57.06 18.59 10.88
C ILE A 350 -57.56 20.03 10.97
N ALA A 351 -56.69 21.02 10.79
CA ALA A 351 -57.08 22.43 10.84
C ALA A 351 -58.13 22.78 9.77
N ILE A 352 -57.97 22.27 8.54
CA ILE A 352 -58.92 22.46 7.45
C ILE A 352 -60.29 21.85 7.77
N GLU A 353 -60.34 20.70 8.46
CA GLU A 353 -61.60 20.04 8.84
C GLU A 353 -62.29 20.72 10.04
N VAL A 354 -61.50 21.08 11.06
CA VAL A 354 -62.03 21.57 12.35
C VAL A 354 -62.44 23.05 12.29
N ILE A 355 -61.72 23.90 11.55
CA ILE A 355 -62.02 25.34 11.49
C ILE A 355 -63.43 25.63 10.93
N PRO A 356 -63.88 25.02 9.82
CA PRO A 356 -65.26 25.20 9.32
C PRO A 356 -66.32 24.68 10.29
N PHE A 357 -66.05 23.57 10.99
CA PHE A 357 -66.96 23.01 11.99
C PHE A 357 -67.13 23.94 13.20
N LEU A 358 -66.03 24.53 13.68
CA LEU A 358 -66.07 25.52 14.77
C LEU A 358 -66.73 26.83 14.34
N TRP A 359 -66.47 27.29 13.10
CA TRP A 359 -67.09 28.50 12.55
C TRP A 359 -68.61 28.38 12.41
N THR A 360 -69.08 27.24 11.89
CA THR A 360 -70.51 26.95 11.77
C THR A 360 -71.18 26.84 13.14
N GLY A 361 -70.54 26.18 14.11
CA GLY A 361 -71.03 26.11 15.51
C GLY A 361 -71.08 27.47 16.23
N PHE A 362 -70.08 28.34 16.05
CA PHE A 362 -70.09 29.69 16.62
C PHE A 362 -71.13 30.61 15.95
N SER A 363 -71.33 30.49 14.63
CA SER A 363 -72.34 31.29 13.92
C SER A 363 -73.77 30.99 14.40
N GLN A 364 -74.06 29.75 14.79
CA GLN A 364 -75.36 29.36 15.34
C GLN A 364 -75.60 29.88 16.77
N HIS A 365 -74.54 30.19 17.50
CA HIS A 365 -74.64 30.67 18.88
C HIS A 365 -74.76 32.21 18.98
N PHE A 366 -74.34 32.96 17.94
CA PHE A 366 -74.44 34.42 17.84
C PHE A 366 -75.69 34.93 17.09
N LEU A 367 -76.43 34.05 16.40
CA LEU A 367 -77.66 34.36 15.66
C LEU A 367 -78.95 33.96 16.42
N LYS A 368 -78.88 33.77 17.74
CA LYS A 368 -80.04 33.50 18.60
C LYS A 368 -80.32 34.64 19.56
#